data_AF-A0A8H4V0M9-F1
#
_entry.id   AF-A0A8H4V0M9-F1
#
_cell.length_a   1.000
_cell.length_b   1.000
_cell.length_c   1.000
_cell.angle_alpha   90.00
_cell.angle_beta   90.00
_cell.angle_gamma   90.00
#
_symmetry.space_group_name_H-M   'P 1'
#
loop_
_entity.id
_entity.type
_entity.pdbx_description
1 polymer ?
#
loop_
_entity_poly.entity_id
_entity_poly.type
_entity_poly.pdbx_seq_one_letter_code
_entity_poly.pdbx_strand_id
1 'polypeptide(L)'
;AKKLLSSYDNKELRRGADLLKKRVEKHFGDADDPGLSRSLVMKVFKECATRYEDAYDRLKNITDSVYEGQVELDWNREEAGSLFRR
;
A
#
# COMPACT_ATOMS: atom_id res chain seq x y z
N ALA A 1 -5.09 9.64 19.00
CA ALA A 1 -5.07 9.58 17.53
C ALA A 1 -3.72 10.04 16.96
N LYS A 2 -3.31 11.31 17.13
CA LYS A 2 -2.07 11.86 16.52
C LYS A 2 -0.80 11.03 16.75
N LYS A 3 -0.51 10.60 17.98
CA LYS A 3 0.66 9.76 18.31
C LYS A 3 0.66 8.38 17.63
N LEU A 4 -0.52 7.81 17.35
CA LEU A 4 -0.64 6.53 16.64
C LEU A 4 -0.40 6.73 15.14
N LEU A 5 -0.97 7.78 14.55
CA LEU A 5 -0.80 8.06 13.13
C LEU A 5 0.62 8.48 12.77
N SER A 6 1.33 9.16 13.67
CA SER A 6 2.76 9.45 13.49
C SER A 6 3.65 8.20 13.45
N SER A 7 3.16 7.04 13.91
CA SER A 7 3.87 5.76 13.72
C SER A 7 3.60 5.08 12.38
N TYR A 8 2.69 5.64 11.57
CA TYR A 8 2.32 5.16 10.23
C TYR A 8 2.50 6.28 9.19
N ASP A 9 3.66 6.94 9.27
CA ASP A 9 4.07 8.00 8.36
C ASP A 9 4.39 7.46 6.94
N ASN A 10 4.74 8.37 6.04
CA ASN A 10 5.09 8.04 4.65
C ASN A 10 6.29 7.06 4.58
N LYS A 11 7.21 7.11 5.55
CA LYS A 11 8.39 6.24 5.60
C LYS A 11 7.98 4.80 5.92
N GLU A 12 7.12 4.59 6.91
CA GLU A 12 6.61 3.26 7.24
C GLU A 12 5.71 2.70 6.14
N LEU A 13 4.93 3.56 5.45
CA LEU A 13 4.15 3.18 4.27
C LEU A 13 5.05 2.58 3.17
N ARG A 14 6.12 3.29 2.80
CA ARG A 14 7.09 2.85 1.78
C ARG A 14 7.83 1.59 2.21
N ARG A 15 8.29 1.54 3.46
CA ARG A 15 8.96 0.37 4.03
C ARG A 15 8.08 -0.88 3.95
N GLY A 16 6.80 -0.77 4.33
CA GLY A 16 5.83 -1.86 4.22
C GLY A 16 5.64 -2.32 2.78
N ALA A 17 5.50 -1.38 1.85
CA ALA A 17 5.35 -1.69 0.42
C ALA A 17 6.58 -2.41 -0.15
N ASP A 18 7.80 -1.97 0.19
CA ASP A 18 9.03 -2.60 -0.29
C ASP A 18 9.21 -4.03 0.25
N LEU A 19 8.86 -4.26 1.52
CA LEU A 19 8.85 -5.60 2.10
C LEU A 19 7.83 -6.50 1.38
N LEU A 20 6.64 -5.98 1.09
CA LEU A 20 5.61 -6.72 0.39
C LEU A 20 6.03 -7.05 -1.04
N LYS A 21 6.62 -6.10 -1.78
CA LYS A 21 7.19 -6.33 -3.11
C LYS A 21 8.18 -7.47 -3.12
N LYS A 22 9.15 -7.45 -2.20
CA LYS A 22 10.15 -8.53 -2.07
C LYS A 22 9.49 -9.89 -1.81
N ARG A 23 8.44 -9.94 -1.00
CA ARG A 23 7.68 -11.18 -0.76
C ARG A 23 6.95 -11.66 -2.01
N VAL A 24 6.34 -10.76 -2.77
CA VAL A 24 5.65 -11.12 -4.01
C VAL A 24 6.65 -11.66 -5.04
N GLU A 25 7.75 -10.97 -5.28
CA GLU A 25 8.80 -11.43 -6.20
C GLU A 25 9.36 -12.80 -5.76
N LYS A 26 9.59 -13.02 -4.45
CA LYS A 26 10.05 -14.31 -3.93
C LYS A 26 9.06 -15.46 -4.17
N HIS A 27 7.76 -15.21 -4.08
CA HIS A 27 6.74 -16.27 -4.11
C HIS A 27 6.09 -16.46 -5.49
N PHE A 28 6.11 -15.45 -6.34
CA PHE A 28 5.47 -15.47 -7.65
C PHE A 28 6.45 -15.21 -8.80
N GLY A 29 7.67 -14.76 -8.51
CA GLY A 29 8.70 -14.42 -9.51
C GLY A 29 9.55 -15.62 -9.97
N ASP A 30 9.62 -16.69 -9.19
CA ASP A 30 10.46 -17.86 -9.43
C ASP A 30 9.62 -19.06 -9.92
N ALA A 31 9.08 -18.95 -11.14
CA ALA A 31 8.36 -20.04 -11.80
C ALA A 31 9.10 -20.50 -13.06
N ASP A 32 8.95 -21.77 -13.42
CA ASP A 32 9.58 -22.39 -14.60
C ASP A 32 9.19 -21.69 -15.92
N ASP A 33 8.04 -21.01 -15.95
CA ASP A 33 7.60 -20.14 -17.05
C ASP A 33 7.72 -18.65 -16.64
N PRO A 34 8.69 -17.91 -17.20
CA PRO A 34 8.89 -16.48 -16.92
C PRO A 34 7.69 -15.59 -17.27
N GLY A 35 6.89 -15.96 -18.28
CA GLY A 35 5.69 -15.23 -18.69
C GLY A 35 4.57 -15.37 -17.67
N LEU A 36 4.36 -16.59 -17.20
CA LEU A 36 3.40 -16.87 -16.12
C LEU A 36 3.80 -16.16 -14.83
N SER A 37 5.06 -16.27 -14.41
CA SER A 37 5.61 -15.59 -13.22
C SER A 37 5.37 -14.08 -13.27
N ARG A 38 5.73 -13.43 -14.39
CA ARG A 38 5.52 -11.99 -14.57
C ARG A 38 4.05 -11.60 -14.47
N SER A 39 3.15 -12.38 -15.08
CA SER A 39 1.71 -12.10 -15.04
C SER A 39 1.14 -12.18 -13.61
N LEU A 40 1.60 -13.15 -12.82
CA LEU A 40 1.18 -13.34 -11.43
C LEU A 40 1.71 -12.21 -10.54
N VAL A 41 2.99 -11.85 -10.66
CA VAL A 41 3.58 -10.71 -9.94
C VAL A 41 2.79 -9.43 -10.21
N MET A 42 2.50 -9.13 -11.48
CA MET A 42 1.73 -7.93 -11.84
C MET A 42 0.30 -7.95 -11.28
N LYS A 43 -0.37 -9.11 -11.31
CA LYS A 43 -1.70 -9.26 -10.73
C LYS A 43 -1.69 -8.99 -9.23
N VAL A 44 -0.73 -9.57 -8.51
CA VAL A 44 -0.61 -9.38 -7.05
C VAL A 44 -0.22 -7.95 -6.70
N PHE A 45 0.66 -7.30 -7.47
CA PHE A 45 0.97 -5.88 -7.31
C PHE A 45 -0.24 -4.98 -7.48
N LYS A 46 -1.10 -5.26 -8.47
CA LYS A 46 -2.36 -4.52 -8.65
C LYS A 46 -3.25 -4.62 -7.42
N GLU A 47 -3.46 -5.83 -6.89
CA GLU A 47 -4.25 -6.04 -5.67
C GLU A 47 -3.62 -5.37 -4.43
N CYS A 48 -2.28 -5.37 -4.32
CA CYS A 48 -1.59 -4.66 -3.25
C CYS A 48 -1.83 -3.14 -3.34
N ALA A 49 -1.74 -2.56 -4.53
CA ALA A 49 -2.05 -1.14 -4.75
C ALA A 49 -3.48 -0.81 -4.32
N THR A 50 -4.46 -1.59 -4.79
CA THR A 50 -5.87 -1.41 -4.42
C THR A 50 -6.06 -1.49 -2.91
N ARG A 51 -5.40 -2.43 -2.22
CA ARG A 51 -5.50 -2.53 -0.77
C ARG A 51 -4.91 -1.35 -0.01
N TYR A 52 -3.85 -0.73 -0.53
CA TYR A 52 -3.27 0.47 0.04
C TYR A 52 -4.17 1.69 -0.18
N GLU A 53 -4.79 1.80 -1.35
CA GLU A 53 -5.81 2.83 -1.63
C GLU A 53 -7.05 2.67 -0.73
N ASP A 54 -7.58 1.45 -0.58
CA ASP A 54 -8.72 1.17 0.30
C ASP A 54 -8.41 1.52 1.77
N ALA A 55 -7.17 1.29 2.21
CA ALA A 55 -6.73 1.66 3.54
C ALA A 55 -6.74 3.18 3.74
N TYR A 56 -6.31 3.94 2.72
CA TYR A 56 -6.44 5.40 2.71
C TYR A 56 -7.89 5.83 2.84
N ASP A 57 -8.77 5.32 1.97
CA ASP A 57 -10.18 5.72 1.91
C ASP A 57 -10.87 5.46 3.26
N ARG A 58 -10.57 4.32 3.90
CA ARG A 58 -11.04 4.01 5.25
C ARG A 58 -10.49 4.95 6.32
N LEU A 59 -9.19 5.25 6.29
CA LEU A 59 -8.56 6.17 7.24
C LEU A 59 -9.13 7.57 7.10
N LYS A 60 -9.30 8.06 5.86
CA LYS A 60 -9.86 9.37 5.55
C LYS A 60 -11.30 9.47 6.06
N ASN A 61 -12.13 8.46 5.79
CA ASN A 61 -13.50 8.42 6.32
C ASN A 61 -13.56 8.48 7.85
N ILE A 62 -12.67 7.76 8.55
CA ILE A 62 -12.61 7.79 10.02
C ILE A 62 -12.14 9.17 10.51
N THR A 63 -11.10 9.71 9.90
CA THR A 63 -10.59 11.06 10.21
C THR A 63 -11.68 12.12 10.08
N ASP A 64 -12.47 12.07 9.01
CA ASP A 64 -13.49 13.07 8.75
C ASP A 64 -14.73 12.89 9.64
N SER A 65 -15.18 11.64 9.84
CA SER A 65 -16.41 11.36 10.58
C SER A 65 -16.26 11.29 12.10
N VAL A 66 -15.09 10.90 12.61
CA VAL A 66 -14.85 10.71 14.06
C VAL A 66 -13.99 11.83 14.64
N TYR A 67 -13.04 12.34 13.85
CA TYR A 67 -12.09 13.37 14.29
C TYR A 67 -12.33 14.74 13.64
N GLU A 68 -13.45 14.91 12.93
CA GLU A 68 -13.86 16.18 12.31
C GLU A 68 -12.76 16.79 11.44
N GLY A 69 -11.92 15.96 10.82
CA GLY A 69 -10.80 16.40 9.97
C GLY A 69 -9.61 16.99 10.73
N GLN A 70 -9.58 17.00 12.07
CA GLN A 70 -8.48 17.56 12.88
C GLN A 70 -7.17 16.75 12.86
N VAL A 71 -7.20 15.64 12.13
CA VAL A 71 -6.14 14.64 12.09
C VAL A 71 -5.69 14.49 10.64
N GLU A 72 -4.47 14.93 10.33
CA GLU A 72 -3.94 14.88 8.97
C GLU A 72 -3.24 13.54 8.70
N LEU A 73 -3.27 13.11 7.44
CA LEU A 73 -2.56 11.93 6.94
C LEU A 73 -1.34 12.40 6.15
N ASP A 74 -0.16 11.82 6.43
CA ASP A 74 1.13 12.21 5.83
C ASP A 74 1.34 11.69 4.39
N TRP A 75 0.32 11.08 3.81
CA TRP A 75 0.33 10.49 2.49
C TRP A 75 -1.09 10.49 1.91
N ASN A 76 -1.19 10.44 0.59
CA ASN A 76 -2.48 10.47 -0.11
C ASN A 76 -2.79 9.16 -0.84
N ARG A 77 -4.03 9.06 -1.35
CA ARG A 77 -4.53 7.88 -2.07
C ARG A 77 -3.65 7.50 -3.27
N GLU A 78 -3.26 8.49 -4.07
CA GLU A 78 -2.49 8.28 -5.29
C GLU A 78 -1.08 7.80 -4.97
N GLU A 79 -0.43 8.41 -3.98
CA GLU A 79 0.87 7.97 -3.47
C GLU A 79 0.82 6.51 -3.05
N ALA A 80 -0.18 6.11 -2.24
CA ALA A 80 -0.35 4.75 -1.77
C ALA A 80 -0.52 3.74 -2.92
N GLY A 81 -1.35 4.07 -3.92
CA GLY A 81 -1.56 3.24 -5.11
C GLY A 81 -0.36 3.21 -6.06
N SER A 82 0.44 4.28 -6.12
CA SER A 82 1.63 4.36 -6.96
C SER A 82 2.75 3.44 -6.49
N LEU A 83 2.76 3.06 -5.21
CA LEU A 83 3.84 2.27 -4.63
C LEU A 83 4.07 0.95 -5.35
N PHE A 84 3.04 0.32 -5.92
CA PHE A 84 3.17 -0.97 -6.61
C PHE A 84 3.13 -0.87 -8.14
N ARG A 85 3.14 0.36 -8.69
CA ARG A 85 3.29 0.55 -10.14
C ARG A 85 4.74 0.26 -10.53
N ARG A 86 4.92 -0.48 -11.63
CA ARG A 86 6.22 -0.71 -12.27
C ARG A 86 6.43 0.29 -13.38
#